data_AF-A0A2I2Z0V4-F1
#
_entry.id   AF-A0A2I2Z0V4-F1
#
_cell.length_a   1.000
_cell.length_b   1.000
_cell.length_c   1.000
_cell.angle_alpha   90.00
_cell.angle_beta   90.00
_cell.angle_gamma   90.00
#
_symmetry.space_group_name_H-M   'P 1'
#
loop_
_entity.id
_entity.type
_entity.pdbx_description
1 polymer ?
#
loop_
_entity_poly.entity_id
_entity_poly.type
_entity_poly.pdbx_seq_one_letter_code
_entity_poly.pdbx_strand_id
1 'polypeptide(L)' 'MFRVYDNIRILGNFEKDPIWLRDWKGNELQCCMLKKKMVGNRMFADELHNLNKRISYLYKHFN' A
#
# COMPACT_ATOMS: atom_id res chain seq x y z
N MET A 1 12.71 11.17 5.45
CA MET A 1 11.92 11.72 4.33
C MET A 1 10.60 10.97 4.22
N PHE A 2 9.48 11.61 4.56
CA PHE A 2 8.13 11.07 4.39
C PHE A 2 7.66 11.27 2.94
N ARG A 3 6.88 10.35 2.38
CA ARG A 3 6.28 10.38 1.02
C ARG A 3 7.18 10.14 -0.20
N VAL A 4 8.51 10.06 -0.06
CA VAL A 4 9.42 9.97 -1.23
C VAL A 4 9.24 8.71 -2.08
N TYR A 5 8.65 7.65 -1.52
CA TYR A 5 8.55 6.34 -2.21
C TYR A 5 7.14 5.76 -2.30
N ASP A 6 6.12 6.46 -1.80
CA ASP A 6 4.74 5.95 -1.77
C ASP A 6 3.99 6.18 -3.09
N ASN A 7 4.29 7.30 -3.77
CA ASN A 7 3.66 7.69 -5.04
C ASN A 7 4.57 7.43 -6.25
N ILE A 8 5.70 6.74 -6.11
CA ILE A 8 6.63 6.50 -7.22
C ILE A 8 5.95 5.80 -8.40
N ARG A 9 4.98 4.94 -8.13
CA ARG A 9 4.23 4.29 -9.20
C ARG A 9 3.35 5.27 -9.98
N ILE A 10 2.76 6.27 -9.33
CA ILE A 10 1.93 7.29 -10.00
C ILE A 10 2.82 8.37 -10.65
N LEU A 11 3.90 8.78 -9.98
CA LEU A 11 4.82 9.83 -10.43
C LEU A 11 5.83 9.34 -11.48
N GLY A 12 6.07 8.03 -11.58
CA GLY A 12 7.02 7.40 -12.49
C GLY A 12 6.35 6.59 -13.60
N ASN A 13 5.23 7.06 -14.17
CA ASN A 13 4.52 6.40 -15.27
C ASN A 13 4.22 4.90 -15.06
N PHE A 14 3.96 4.48 -13.82
CA PHE A 14 3.77 3.07 -13.44
C PHE A 14 4.97 2.15 -13.67
N GLU A 15 6.13 2.65 -14.06
CA GLU A 15 7.33 1.84 -14.34
C GLU A 15 8.07 1.38 -13.08
N LYS A 16 7.88 2.06 -11.94
CA LYS A 16 8.61 1.76 -10.71
C LYS A 16 7.68 1.32 -9.60
N ASP A 17 7.88 0.08 -9.16
CA ASP A 17 7.26 -0.42 -7.95
C ASP A 17 7.82 0.30 -6.70
N PRO A 18 6.99 0.50 -5.66
CA PRO A 18 7.45 1.06 -4.40
C PRO A 18 8.61 0.24 -3.82
N ILE A 19 9.56 0.89 -3.14
CA ILE A 19 10.77 0.22 -2.59
C ILE A 19 10.40 -0.95 -1.64
N TRP A 20 9.28 -0.85 -0.94
CA TRP A 20 8.77 -1.90 -0.05
C TRP A 20 8.07 -3.07 -0.78
N LEU A 21 7.93 -2.98 -2.10
CA LEU A 21 7.44 -4.02 -3.02
C LEU A 21 8.56 -4.60 -3.91
N ARG A 22 9.79 -4.09 -3.81
CA ARG A 22 10.92 -4.60 -4.60
C ARG A 22 11.17 -6.06 -4.19
N ASP A 23 11.11 -6.96 -5.17
CA ASP A 23 11.28 -8.43 -5.03
C ASP A 23 10.20 -9.16 -4.21
N TRP A 24 9.05 -8.51 -3.94
CA TRP A 24 7.90 -9.17 -3.30
C TRP A 24 6.73 -9.32 -4.29
N LYS A 25 6.26 -10.55 -4.50
CA LYS A 25 5.05 -10.83 -5.30
C LYS A 25 3.95 -11.37 -4.38
N GLY A 26 2.91 -10.58 -4.14
CA GLY A 26 1.75 -10.95 -3.34
C GLY A 26 0.45 -10.47 -3.96
N ASN A 27 -0.68 -10.98 -3.48
CA ASN A 27 -1.99 -10.49 -3.91
C ASN A 27 -2.28 -9.10 -3.33
N GLU A 28 -3.32 -8.43 -3.84
CA GLU A 28 -3.66 -7.06 -3.43
C GLU A 28 -3.88 -6.93 -1.92
N LEU A 29 -4.51 -7.94 -1.30
CA LEU A 29 -4.75 -7.97 0.15
C LEU A 29 -3.44 -7.99 0.95
N GLN A 30 -2.51 -8.86 0.58
CA GLN A 30 -1.18 -8.95 1.18
C GLN A 30 -0.39 -7.65 1.01
N CYS A 31 -0.46 -7.04 -0.18
CA CYS A 31 0.17 -5.75 -0.45
C CYS A 31 -0.40 -4.64 0.45
N CYS A 32 -1.73 -4.56 0.60
CA CYS A 32 -2.36 -3.57 1.48
C CYS A 32 -2.00 -3.79 2.96
N MET A 33 -1.92 -5.05 3.42
CA MET A 33 -1.48 -5.38 4.78
C MET A 33 -0.02 -5.00 5.03
N LEU A 34 0.88 -5.28 4.08
CA LEU A 34 2.28 -4.88 4.15
C LEU A 34 2.45 -3.36 4.15
N LYS A 35 1.72 -2.66 3.27
CA LYS A 35 1.70 -1.19 3.24
C LYS A 35 1.29 -0.63 4.60
N LYS A 36 0.20 -1.14 5.20
CA LYS A 36 -0.25 -0.72 6.53
C LYS A 36 0.83 -0.97 7.60
N LYS A 37 1.51 -2.12 7.57
CA LYS A 37 2.56 -2.47 8.54
C LYS A 37 3.80 -1.57 8.42
N MET A 38 4.26 -1.29 7.19
CA MET A 38 5.51 -0.55 6.97
C MET A 38 5.36 0.96 7.06
N VAL A 39 4.27 1.51 6.50
CA VAL A 39 4.08 2.96 6.38
C VAL A 39 2.83 3.48 7.11
N GLY A 40 2.04 2.62 7.75
CA GLY A 40 0.79 3.02 8.42
C GLY A 40 0.98 4.09 9.51
N ASN A 41 2.05 4.00 10.30
CA ASN A 41 2.38 5.01 11.32
C ASN A 41 2.74 6.38 10.72
N ARG A 42 3.00 6.40 9.40
CA ARG A 42 3.44 7.56 8.62
C ARG A 42 2.41 7.98 7.58
N MET A 43 1.23 7.36 7.56
CA MET A 43 0.16 7.74 6.66
C MET A 43 -0.65 8.89 7.26
N PHE A 44 -1.19 9.74 6.38
CA PHE A 44 -2.25 10.66 6.79
C PHE A 44 -3.47 9.86 7.24
N ALA A 45 -4.26 10.42 8.17
CA ALA A 45 -5.41 9.74 8.75
C ALA A 45 -6.42 9.29 7.69
N ASP A 46 -6.65 10.10 6.65
CA ASP A 46 -7.58 9.78 5.56
C ASP A 46 -7.06 8.62 4.68
N GLU A 47 -5.78 8.64 4.31
CA GLU A 47 -5.15 7.55 3.55
C GLU A 47 -5.17 6.22 4.33
N LEU A 48 -4.91 6.27 5.63
CA LEU A 48 -4.98 5.09 6.50
C LEU A 48 -6.42 4.57 6.64
N HIS A 49 -7.40 5.46 6.76
CA HIS A 49 -8.82 5.10 6.80
C HIS A 49 -9.25 4.39 5.50
N ASN A 50 -8.88 4.94 4.35
CA ASN A 50 -9.17 4.34 3.04
C ASN A 50 -8.45 2.99 2.86
N LEU A 51 -7.20 2.88 3.30
CA LEU A 51 -6.45 1.62 3.28
C LEU A 51 -7.14 0.54 4.12
N ASN A 52 -7.62 0.90 5.32
CA ASN A 52 -8.37 -0.03 6.18
C ASN A 52 -9.69 -0.50 5.54
N LYS A 53 -10.43 0.40 4.90
CA LYS A 53 -11.64 0.03 4.14
C LYS A 53 -11.32 -0.94 3.02
N ARG A 54 -10.24 -0.70 2.26
CA ARG A 54 -9.81 -1.60 1.17
C ARG A 54 -9.42 -2.98 1.70
N ILE A 55 -8.65 -3.06 2.79
CA ILE A 55 -8.30 -4.33 3.45
C ILE A 55 -9.57 -5.08 3.87
N SER A 56 -10.53 -4.39 4.52
CA SER A 56 -11.78 -5.03 4.95
C SER A 56 -12.60 -5.54 3.77
N TYR A 57 -12.67 -4.79 2.68
CA TYR A 57 -13.38 -5.20 1.47
C TYR A 57 -12.74 -6.46 0.86
N LEU A 58 -11.42 -6.44 0.64
CA LEU A 58 -10.69 -7.55 0.05
C LEU A 58 -10.73 -8.80 0.94
N TYR A 59 -10.65 -8.64 2.26
CA TYR A 59 -10.75 -9.77 3.19
C TYR A 59 -12.09 -10.48 3.11
N LYS A 60 -13.20 -9.73 2.99
CA LYS A 60 -14.56 -10.27 2.80
C LYS A 60 -14.83 -10.84 1.40
N HIS A 61 -14.01 -10.48 0.42
CA HIS A 61 -14.16 -10.97 -0.95
C HIS A 61 -13.40 -12.27 -1.18
N PHE A 62 -12.23 -12.41 -0.55
CA PHE A 62 -11.40 -13.60 -0.66
C PHE A 62 -11.72 -14.71 0.37
N ASN A 63 -12.42 -14.39 1.46
CA ASN A 63 -12.93 -15.35 2.45
C ASN A 63 -14.45 -15.23 2.54
#